data_AF-A0A956PEY1-F1
#
_entry.id   AF-A0A956PEY1-F1
#
_cell.length_a   1.000
_cell.length_b   1.000
_cell.length_c   1.000
_cell.angle_alpha   90.00
_cell.angle_beta   90.00
_cell.angle_gamma   90.00
#
_symmetry.space_group_name_H-M   'P 1'
#
loop_
_entity.id
_entity.type
_entity.pdbx_description
1 polymer ?
#
loop_
_entity_poly.entity_id
_entity_poly.type
_entity_poly.pdbx_seq_one_letter_code
_entity_poly.pdbx_strand_id
1 'polypeptide(L)'
;MSEDKDIDDDYEDEVDEDWDPIAELLFDITEHFGLEADIEYEERKDHVRYHIEGPDMGVLIGRRGSTLNALQFLIGVINARKKLVDYRVVIDVESYRDRREKQLIDQAKRDAAKVAREGREKVLAAMPAAERRVIHLALADWEDVVTYSEGKDPDRCVVIAPADGEEDDD
;
A
#
# COMPACT_ATOMS: atom_id res chain seq x y z
N MET A 1 29.47 -53.38 26.91
CA MET A 1 30.05 -52.90 25.65
C MET A 1 28.91 -52.25 24.91
N SER A 2 28.87 -50.93 25.08
CA SER A 2 28.03 -49.99 24.35
C SER A 2 28.64 -49.85 22.97
N GLU A 3 27.85 -50.08 21.93
CA GLU A 3 28.16 -49.63 20.58
C GLU A 3 27.03 -48.68 20.19
N ASP A 4 27.48 -47.44 19.98
CA ASP A 4 26.71 -46.27 19.63
C ASP A 4 25.91 -46.51 18.36
N LYS A 5 24.63 -46.14 18.40
CA LYS A 5 23.85 -45.90 17.18
C LYS A 5 24.18 -44.49 16.74
N ASP A 6 25.04 -44.39 15.73
CA ASP A 6 25.14 -43.18 14.91
C ASP A 6 23.75 -42.94 14.30
N ILE A 7 23.09 -41.90 14.78
CA ILE A 7 21.90 -41.33 14.15
C ILE A 7 22.46 -40.35 13.14
N ASP A 8 22.38 -40.71 11.86
CA ASP A 8 22.63 -39.79 10.74
C ASP A 8 21.63 -38.64 10.86
N ASP A 9 22.16 -37.48 11.28
CA ASP A 9 21.52 -36.18 11.29
C ASP A 9 21.70 -35.56 9.91
N ASP A 10 20.93 -36.08 8.94
CA ASP A 10 20.83 -35.51 7.61
C ASP A 10 19.34 -35.33 7.29
N TYR A 11 18.70 -34.46 8.08
CA TYR A 11 17.45 -33.81 7.70
C TYR A 11 17.82 -32.60 6.85
N GLU A 12 18.20 -32.84 5.59
CA GLU A 12 18.07 -31.81 4.57
C GLU A 12 16.57 -31.50 4.48
N ASP A 13 16.16 -30.31 4.96
CA ASP A 13 14.79 -29.82 4.82
C ASP A 13 14.43 -29.82 3.32
N GLU A 14 13.65 -30.83 2.89
CA GLU A 14 12.92 -30.80 1.64
C GLU A 14 11.92 -29.65 1.74
N VAL A 15 12.32 -28.46 1.30
CA VAL A 15 11.43 -27.32 1.17
C VAL A 15 10.46 -27.67 0.04
N ASP A 16 9.19 -27.91 0.38
CA ASP A 16 8.13 -28.12 -0.61
C ASP A 16 8.17 -27.01 -1.67
N GLU A 17 8.15 -27.38 -2.96
CA GLU A 17 8.27 -26.48 -4.11
C GLU A 17 7.15 -25.40 -4.16
N ASP A 18 6.10 -25.56 -3.35
CA ASP A 18 4.93 -24.68 -3.23
C ASP A 18 4.94 -23.79 -1.96
N TRP A 19 6.00 -23.82 -1.14
CA TRP A 19 6.04 -23.03 0.11
C TRP A 19 6.37 -21.56 -0.13
N ASP A 20 5.43 -20.67 0.19
CA ASP A 20 5.62 -19.21 0.18
C ASP A 20 5.63 -18.64 1.62
N PRO A 21 6.80 -18.19 2.13
CA PRO A 21 6.92 -17.69 3.51
C PRO A 21 6.18 -16.36 3.76
N ILE A 22 5.85 -15.61 2.71
CA ILE A 22 5.03 -14.39 2.84
C ILE A 22 3.56 -14.78 2.96
N ALA A 23 3.09 -15.75 2.17
CA ALA A 23 1.73 -16.26 2.27
C ALA A 23 1.45 -16.86 3.66
N GLU A 24 2.37 -17.67 4.19
CA GLU A 24 2.29 -18.22 5.55
C GLU A 24 2.21 -17.11 6.60
N LEU A 25 3.10 -16.11 6.51
CA LEU A 25 3.10 -14.98 7.44
C LEU A 25 1.80 -14.15 7.37
N LEU A 26 1.24 -13.97 6.18
CA LEU A 26 -0.03 -13.28 6.01
C LEU A 26 -1.18 -14.10 6.60
N PHE A 27 -1.18 -15.41 6.40
CA PHE A 27 -2.16 -16.33 6.98
C PHE A 27 -2.14 -16.30 8.51
N ASP A 28 -0.95 -16.38 9.13
CA ASP A 28 -0.79 -16.27 10.58
C ASP A 28 -1.36 -14.95 11.12
N ILE A 29 -1.09 -13.85 10.40
CA ILE A 29 -1.60 -12.52 10.78
C ILE A 29 -3.12 -12.49 10.67
N THR A 30 -3.73 -13.00 9.59
CA THR A 30 -5.19 -12.99 9.44
C THR A 30 -5.87 -13.89 10.47
N GLU A 31 -5.29 -15.05 10.77
CA GLU A 31 -5.78 -15.95 11.80
C GLU A 31 -5.73 -15.30 13.19
N HIS A 32 -4.63 -14.62 13.53
CA HIS A 32 -4.53 -13.88 14.80
C HIS A 32 -5.54 -12.74 14.95
N PHE A 33 -6.01 -12.18 13.83
CA PHE A 33 -7.10 -11.20 13.82
C PHE A 33 -8.49 -11.85 13.86
N GLY A 34 -8.58 -13.18 13.81
CA GLY A 34 -9.83 -13.93 13.77
C GLY A 34 -10.54 -13.79 12.43
N LEU A 35 -9.79 -13.67 11.34
CA LEU A 35 -10.32 -13.47 9.99
C LEU A 35 -10.20 -14.75 9.16
N GLU A 36 -11.27 -15.06 8.43
CA GLU A 36 -11.27 -16.08 7.38
C GLU A 36 -10.76 -15.41 6.10
N ALA A 37 -9.51 -15.68 5.72
CA ALA A 37 -8.85 -15.05 4.58
C ALA A 37 -8.43 -16.09 3.55
N ASP A 38 -8.81 -15.85 2.30
CA ASP A 38 -8.28 -16.53 1.13
C ASP A 38 -7.13 -15.69 0.57
N ILE A 39 -5.94 -16.30 0.42
CA ILE A 39 -4.73 -15.61 -0.01
C ILE A 39 -4.26 -16.23 -1.33
N GLU A 40 -4.30 -15.43 -2.39
CA GLU A 40 -3.73 -15.75 -3.70
C GLU A 40 -2.56 -14.82 -4.00
N TYR A 41 -1.62 -15.23 -4.85
CA TYR A 41 -0.54 -14.35 -5.28
C TYR A 41 -0.30 -14.42 -6.78
N GLU A 42 0.09 -13.28 -7.33
CA GLU A 42 0.37 -13.11 -8.75
C GLU A 42 1.77 -12.52 -8.93
N GLU A 43 2.60 -13.24 -9.68
CA GLU A 43 3.90 -12.72 -10.11
C GLU A 43 3.72 -11.64 -11.17
N ARG A 44 4.31 -10.47 -10.92
CA ARG A 44 4.44 -9.37 -11.88
C ARG A 44 5.92 -9.16 -12.17
N LYS A 45 6.19 -8.45 -13.27
CA LYS A 45 7.56 -8.21 -13.77
C LYS A 45 8.56 -7.72 -12.70
N ASP A 46 8.11 -6.88 -11.77
CA ASP A 46 8.98 -6.21 -10.78
C ASP A 46 8.62 -6.52 -9.31
N HIS A 47 7.57 -7.32 -9.07
CA HIS A 47 7.04 -7.59 -7.73
C HIS A 47 6.07 -8.77 -7.75
N VAL A 48 5.83 -9.38 -6.59
CA VAL A 48 4.71 -10.31 -6.38
C VAL A 48 3.60 -9.57 -5.64
N ARG A 49 2.36 -9.74 -6.11
CA ARG A 49 1.16 -9.14 -5.51
C ARG A 49 0.37 -10.22 -4.81
N TYR A 50 0.18 -10.09 -3.50
CA TYR A 50 -0.67 -10.94 -2.68
C TYR A 50 -2.05 -10.30 -2.58
N HIS A 51 -3.06 -11.08 -2.94
CA HIS A 51 -4.47 -10.77 -2.91
C HIS A 51 -5.09 -11.46 -1.70
N ILE A 52 -5.61 -10.67 -0.77
CA ILE A 52 -6.30 -11.17 0.42
C ILE A 52 -7.78 -10.86 0.26
N GLU A 53 -8.61 -11.90 0.22
CA GLU A 53 -10.05 -11.81 0.07
C GLU A 53 -10.75 -12.56 1.20
N GLY A 54 -12.00 -12.19 1.50
CA GLY A 54 -12.79 -12.88 2.50
C GLY A 54 -13.81 -12.00 3.23
N PRO A 55 -14.62 -12.58 4.13
CA PRO A 55 -15.54 -11.81 4.95
C PRO A 55 -14.82 -10.86 5.91
N ASP A 56 -15.42 -9.71 6.18
CA ASP A 56 -14.98 -8.75 7.21
C ASP A 56 -13.53 -8.22 7.09
N MET A 57 -12.93 -8.28 5.89
CA MET A 57 -11.57 -7.77 5.59
C MET A 57 -11.39 -6.25 5.78
N GLY A 58 -12.46 -5.51 6.08
CA GLY A 58 -12.42 -4.08 6.34
C GLY A 58 -11.44 -3.68 7.47
N VAL A 59 -11.19 -4.56 8.42
CA VAL A 59 -10.20 -4.33 9.51
C VAL A 59 -8.76 -4.26 8.98
N LEU A 60 -8.40 -5.11 8.01
CA LEU A 60 -7.07 -5.12 7.37
C LEU A 60 -6.86 -3.91 6.46
N ILE A 61 -7.95 -3.35 5.92
CA ILE A 61 -7.90 -2.09 5.17
C ILE A 61 -7.65 -0.93 6.14
N GLY A 62 -8.49 -0.82 7.18
CA GLY A 62 -8.48 0.31 8.12
C GLY A 62 -8.94 1.63 7.49
N ARG A 63 -8.87 2.72 8.27
CA ARG A 63 -9.35 4.02 7.83
C ARG A 63 -8.50 4.54 6.67
N ARG A 64 -9.09 4.66 5.48
CA ARG A 64 -8.38 5.10 4.26
C ARG A 64 -7.13 4.25 3.96
N GLY A 65 -7.15 2.96 4.28
CA GLY A 65 -6.03 2.06 3.96
C GLY A 65 -4.88 2.12 4.96
N SER A 66 -5.05 2.79 6.12
CA SER A 66 -3.98 2.94 7.11
C SER A 66 -3.43 1.61 7.61
N THR A 67 -4.31 0.62 7.86
CA THR A 67 -3.90 -0.69 8.35
C THR A 67 -3.19 -1.47 7.25
N LEU A 68 -3.71 -1.44 6.02
CA LEU A 68 -3.08 -2.10 4.87
C LEU A 68 -1.68 -1.56 4.60
N ASN A 69 -1.51 -0.24 4.70
CA ASN A 69 -0.19 0.39 4.54
C ASN A 69 0.77 0.02 5.66
N ALA A 70 0.29 -0.07 6.91
CA ALA A 70 1.10 -0.53 8.03
C ALA A 70 1.52 -2.01 7.86
N LEU A 71 0.58 -2.88 7.46
CA LEU A 71 0.85 -4.29 7.17
C LEU A 71 1.88 -4.44 6.05
N GLN A 72 1.68 -3.75 4.92
CA GLN A 72 2.63 -3.68 3.80
C GLN A 72 4.04 -3.28 4.25
N PHE A 73 4.14 -2.27 5.12
CA PHE A 73 5.41 -1.81 5.65
C PHE A 73 6.06 -2.86 6.55
N LEU A 74 5.31 -3.46 7.47
CA LEU A 74 5.82 -4.49 8.38
C LEU A 74 6.33 -5.71 7.63
N ILE A 75 5.55 -6.22 6.67
CA ILE A 75 5.97 -7.35 5.82
C ILE A 75 7.23 -7.00 5.04
N GLY A 76 7.32 -5.79 4.48
CA GLY A 76 8.53 -5.32 3.81
C GLY A 76 9.76 -5.28 4.73
N VAL A 77 9.60 -4.82 5.97
CA VAL A 77 10.68 -4.81 6.97
C VAL A 77 11.08 -6.22 7.40
N ILE A 78 10.12 -7.11 7.61
CA ILE A 78 10.38 -8.51 7.95
C ILE A 78 11.13 -9.19 6.81
N ASN A 79 10.65 -9.04 5.57
CA ASN A 79 11.32 -9.59 4.40
C ASN A 79 12.76 -9.07 4.28
N ALA A 80 12.98 -7.76 4.41
CA ALA A 80 14.32 -7.18 4.32
C ALA A 80 15.28 -7.68 5.42
N ARG A 81 14.77 -7.97 6.63
CA ARG A 81 15.59 -8.46 7.75
C ARG A 81 15.87 -9.95 7.68
N LYS A 82 14.86 -10.76 7.36
CA LYS A 82 14.96 -12.22 7.32
C LYS A 82 15.38 -12.77 5.95
N LYS A 83 15.33 -11.95 4.90
CA LYS A 83 15.53 -12.34 3.50
C LYS A 83 14.62 -13.50 3.11
N LEU A 84 13.33 -13.36 3.38
CA LEU A 84 12.34 -14.41 3.08
C LEU A 84 12.24 -14.66 1.57
N VAL A 85 12.16 -13.57 0.80
CA VAL A 85 12.04 -13.57 -0.65
C VAL A 85 12.88 -12.45 -1.26
N ASP A 86 13.36 -12.64 -2.49
CA ASP A 86 14.23 -11.71 -3.21
C ASP A 86 13.48 -10.68 -4.07
N TYR A 87 12.17 -10.88 -4.26
CA TYR A 87 11.29 -9.96 -4.96
C TYR A 87 10.62 -8.93 -4.05
N ARG A 88 10.11 -7.87 -4.66
CA ARG A 88 9.30 -6.87 -3.95
C ARG A 88 7.92 -7.46 -3.65
N VAL A 89 7.47 -7.33 -2.39
CA VAL A 89 6.15 -7.78 -1.94
C VAL A 89 5.15 -6.63 -2.00
N VAL A 90 3.99 -6.87 -2.60
CA VAL A 90 2.83 -5.94 -2.58
C VAL A 90 1.62 -6.67 -2.02
N ILE A 91 0.92 -6.05 -1.06
CA ILE A 91 -0.28 -6.60 -0.44
C ILE A 91 -1.47 -5.76 -0.88
N ASP A 92 -2.52 -6.42 -1.35
CA ASP A 92 -3.82 -5.82 -1.63
C ASP A 92 -4.91 -6.63 -0.93
N VAL A 93 -5.91 -5.92 -0.41
CA VAL A 93 -7.02 -6.52 0.32
C VAL A 93 -8.28 -6.15 -0.41
N GLU A 94 -9.05 -7.14 -0.86
CA GLU A 94 -10.31 -6.93 -1.57
C GLU A 94 -10.16 -5.96 -2.76
N SER A 95 -9.04 -5.91 -3.50
CA SER A 95 -8.80 -4.89 -4.55
C SER A 95 -8.95 -3.42 -4.08
N TYR A 96 -8.65 -3.15 -2.81
CA TYR A 96 -8.81 -1.82 -2.21
C TYR A 96 -7.92 -0.77 -2.88
N ARG A 97 -6.68 -1.12 -3.26
CA ARG A 97 -5.74 -0.15 -3.85
C ARG A 97 -6.29 0.48 -5.12
N ASP A 98 -6.83 -0.34 -6.01
CA ASP A 98 -7.35 0.10 -7.30
C ASP A 98 -8.62 0.97 -7.10
N ARG A 99 -9.52 0.56 -6.19
CA ARG A 99 -10.68 1.38 -5.83
C ARG A 99 -10.27 2.72 -5.21
N ARG A 100 -9.27 2.71 -4.34
CA ARG A 100 -8.76 3.90 -3.65
C ARG A 100 -8.14 4.88 -4.63
N GLU A 101 -7.35 4.39 -5.58
CA GLU A 101 -6.78 5.20 -6.65
C GLU A 101 -7.88 5.91 -7.45
N LYS A 102 -8.89 5.17 -7.91
CA LYS A 102 -10.02 5.76 -8.65
C LYS A 102 -10.74 6.83 -7.83
N GLN A 103 -11.01 6.57 -6.55
CA GLN A 103 -11.63 7.56 -5.66
C GLN A 103 -10.80 8.82 -5.51
N LEU A 104 -9.46 8.69 -5.40
CA LEU A 104 -8.55 9.83 -5.31
C LEU A 104 -8.55 10.66 -6.59
N ILE A 105 -8.52 10.01 -7.76
CA ILE A 105 -8.60 10.68 -9.07
C ILE A 105 -9.92 11.45 -9.19
N ASP A 106 -11.04 10.81 -8.87
CA ASP A 106 -12.38 11.43 -8.97
C ASP A 106 -12.56 12.58 -7.97
N GLN A 107 -11.95 12.48 -6.78
CA GLN A 107 -11.94 13.56 -5.80
C GLN A 107 -11.05 14.72 -6.27
N ALA A 108 -9.84 14.43 -6.75
CA ALA A 108 -8.90 15.43 -7.24
C ALA A 108 -9.49 16.25 -8.38
N LYS A 109 -10.11 15.60 -9.38
CA LYS A 109 -10.75 16.29 -10.52
C LYS A 109 -11.90 17.19 -10.10
N ARG A 110 -12.74 16.74 -9.16
CA ARG A 110 -13.84 17.57 -8.62
C ARG A 110 -13.31 18.78 -7.86
N ASP A 111 -12.25 18.59 -7.10
CA ASP A 111 -11.62 19.66 -6.33
C ASP A 111 -10.89 20.66 -7.23
N ALA A 112 -10.17 20.19 -8.24
CA ALA A 112 -9.54 21.04 -9.25
C ALA A 112 -10.56 21.91 -9.98
N ALA A 113 -11.67 21.34 -10.45
CA ALA A 113 -12.74 22.12 -11.10
C ALA A 113 -13.34 23.18 -10.16
N LYS A 114 -13.40 22.90 -8.85
CA LYS A 114 -13.85 23.87 -7.86
C LYS A 114 -12.83 24.98 -7.64
N VAL A 115 -11.54 24.63 -7.50
CA VAL A 115 -10.43 25.57 -7.33
C VAL A 115 -10.33 26.52 -8.53
N ALA A 116 -10.35 25.98 -9.76
CA ALA A 116 -10.31 26.76 -10.99
C ALA A 116 -11.46 27.78 -11.08
N ARG A 117 -12.67 27.39 -10.64
CA ARG A 117 -13.84 28.26 -10.66
C ARG A 117 -13.83 29.32 -9.54
N GLU A 118 -13.35 28.96 -8.36
CA GLU A 118 -13.46 29.79 -7.15
C GLU A 118 -12.22 30.64 -6.89
N GLY A 119 -11.10 30.35 -7.56
CA GLY A 119 -9.84 31.06 -7.38
C GLY A 119 -9.21 30.87 -5.99
N ARG A 120 -9.64 29.86 -5.22
CA ARG A 120 -9.15 29.59 -3.87
C ARG A 120 -8.55 28.20 -3.81
N GLU A 121 -7.35 28.12 -3.25
CA GLU A 121 -6.67 26.85 -3.05
C GLU A 121 -7.44 25.90 -2.11
N LYS A 122 -7.17 24.61 -2.28
CA LYS A 122 -7.73 23.55 -1.44
C LYS A 122 -6.64 22.63 -0.95
N VAL A 123 -6.52 22.56 0.38
CA VAL A 123 -5.68 21.58 1.08
C VAL A 123 -6.45 20.26 1.21
N LEU A 124 -5.86 19.17 0.71
CA LEU A 124 -6.41 17.83 0.86
C LEU A 124 -5.99 17.20 2.19
N ALA A 125 -6.67 16.13 2.59
CA ALA A 125 -6.27 15.36 3.77
C ALA A 125 -4.86 14.78 3.59
N ALA A 126 -4.11 14.66 4.70
CA ALA A 126 -2.79 14.01 4.69
C ALA A 126 -2.88 12.57 4.15
N MET A 127 -1.90 12.17 3.34
CA MET A 127 -1.90 10.87 2.69
C MET A 127 -0.47 10.39 2.31
N PRO A 128 -0.26 9.08 2.15
CA PRO A 128 1.03 8.53 1.78
C PRO A 128 1.55 9.06 0.43
N ALA A 129 2.87 9.04 0.25
CA ALA A 129 3.51 9.54 -0.97
C ALA A 129 2.95 8.94 -2.28
N ALA A 130 2.56 7.65 -2.27
CA ALA A 130 1.94 7.00 -3.42
C ALA A 130 0.57 7.62 -3.79
N GLU A 131 -0.28 7.90 -2.80
CA GLU A 131 -1.57 8.56 -3.02
C GLU A 131 -1.38 10.01 -3.51
N ARG A 132 -0.39 10.73 -2.96
CA ARG A 132 -0.05 12.09 -3.43
C ARG A 132 0.37 12.08 -4.89
N ARG A 133 1.19 11.11 -5.29
CA ARG A 133 1.63 10.93 -6.68
C ARG A 133 0.44 10.69 -7.62
N VAL A 134 -0.54 9.89 -7.22
CA VAL A 134 -1.78 9.69 -8.02
C VAL A 134 -2.46 11.03 -8.30
N ILE A 135 -2.60 11.89 -7.29
CA ILE A 135 -3.24 13.20 -7.45
C ILE A 135 -2.44 14.12 -8.38
N HIS A 136 -1.12 14.21 -8.15
CA HIS A 136 -0.23 15.01 -9.00
C HIS A 136 -0.32 14.58 -10.47
N LEU A 137 -0.31 13.26 -10.74
CA LEU A 137 -0.44 12.73 -12.10
C LEU A 137 -1.83 12.96 -12.68
N ALA A 138 -2.89 12.80 -11.88
CA ALA A 138 -4.26 12.99 -12.33
C ALA A 138 -4.58 14.44 -12.77
N LEU A 139 -3.84 15.41 -12.23
CA LEU A 139 -4.00 16.84 -12.49
C LEU A 139 -2.84 17.44 -13.30
N ALA A 140 -1.88 16.62 -13.76
CA ALA A 140 -0.69 17.12 -14.45
C ALA A 140 -1.00 17.88 -15.76
N ASP A 141 -2.07 17.47 -16.45
CA ASP A 141 -2.50 18.07 -17.72
C ASP A 141 -3.58 19.15 -17.56
N TRP A 142 -3.87 19.60 -16.32
CA TRP A 142 -4.86 20.66 -16.08
C TRP A 142 -4.17 22.02 -16.12
N GLU A 143 -4.57 22.87 -17.07
CA GLU A 143 -3.96 24.20 -17.25
C GLU A 143 -4.38 25.21 -16.18
N ASP A 144 -5.60 25.08 -15.63
CA ASP A 144 -6.18 26.05 -14.69
C ASP A 144 -5.73 25.86 -13.23
N VAL A 145 -5.03 24.78 -12.90
CA VAL A 145 -4.59 24.48 -11.54
C VAL A 145 -3.17 23.94 -11.48
N VAL A 146 -2.50 24.20 -10.37
CA VAL A 146 -1.21 23.59 -10.01
C VAL A 146 -1.35 22.75 -8.74
N THR A 147 -0.46 21.78 -8.58
CA THR A 147 -0.42 20.94 -7.37
C THR A 147 0.95 20.91 -6.75
N TYR A 148 1.02 21.02 -5.43
CA TYR A 148 2.25 20.88 -4.66
C TYR A 148 1.99 20.13 -3.36
N SER A 149 3.03 19.51 -2.80
CA SER A 149 2.93 18.78 -1.53
C SER A 149 3.45 19.65 -0.38
N GLU A 150 2.65 19.85 0.67
CA GLU A 150 3.00 20.63 1.85
C GLU A 150 3.03 19.78 3.12
N GLY A 151 3.91 20.13 4.07
CA GLY A 151 4.06 19.44 5.35
C GLY A 151 5.15 18.35 5.34
N LYS A 152 5.23 17.58 6.44
CA LYS A 152 6.16 16.45 6.61
C LYS A 152 5.37 15.19 6.91
N ASP A 153 5.82 14.05 6.40
CA ASP A 153 5.18 12.77 6.68
C ASP A 153 5.18 12.52 8.21
N PRO A 154 4.06 12.06 8.81
CA PRO A 154 2.85 11.53 8.18
C PRO A 154 1.76 12.58 7.81
N ASP A 155 1.92 13.83 8.24
CA ASP A 155 0.93 14.91 8.05
C ASP A 155 1.02 15.59 6.68
N ARG A 156 1.87 15.07 5.78
CA ARG A 156 2.10 15.65 4.46
C ARG A 156 0.86 15.48 3.56
N CYS A 157 0.46 16.57 2.93
CA CYS A 157 -0.75 16.66 2.10
C CYS A 157 -0.44 17.20 0.71
N VAL A 158 -1.45 17.19 -0.17
CA VAL A 158 -1.40 17.86 -1.48
C VAL A 158 -2.30 19.09 -1.42
N VAL A 159 -1.77 20.21 -1.90
CA VAL A 159 -2.51 21.45 -2.14
C VAL A 159 -2.80 21.55 -3.62
N ILE A 160 -4.04 21.86 -3.96
CA ILE A 160 -4.48 22.22 -5.32
C ILE A 160 -4.72 23.72 -5.32
N ALA A 161 -3.96 24.48 -6.11
CA ALA A 161 -4.06 25.93 -6.21
C ALA A 161 -4.39 26.37 -7.65
N PRO A 162 -5.01 27.55 -7.86
CA PRO A 162 -5.20 28.11 -9.20
C PRO A 162 -3.85 28.34 -9.90
N ALA A 163 -3.79 28.17 -11.22
CA ALA A 163 -2.55 28.37 -11.98
C ALA A 163 -2.12 29.85 -12.06
N ASP A 164 -3.09 30.78 -12.09
CA ASP A 164 -2.84 32.23 -12.27
C ASP A 164 -2.79 33.00 -10.93
N GLY A 165 -2.62 32.31 -9.80
CA GLY A 165 -2.61 32.93 -8.48
C GLY A 165 -1.28 33.63 -8.14
N GLU A 166 -0.98 34.76 -8.80
CA GLU A 166 -0.11 35.80 -8.22
C GLU A 166 -0.90 36.60 -7.15
N GLU A 167 -0.41 36.57 -5.91
CA GLU A 167 -0.56 37.47 -4.76
C GLU A 167 -1.88 38.23 -4.50
N ASP A 168 -2.52 37.91 -3.36
CA ASP A 168 -3.22 38.89 -2.51
C ASP A 168 -2.51 38.88 -1.12
N ASP A 169 -1.24 39.31 -1.06
CA ASP A 169 -0.60 39.73 0.20
C ASP A 169 -0.94 41.23 0.40
N ASP A 170 -2.04 41.51 1.10
CA ASP A 170 -2.42 42.84 1.64
C ASP A 170 -1.71 43.15 2.98
#